data_AF-S5NAS7-F1
#
_entry.id   AF-S5NAS7-F1
#
_cell.length_a   1.000
_cell.length_b   1.000
_cell.length_c   1.000
_cell.angle_alpha   90.00
_cell.angle_beta   90.00
_cell.angle_gamma   90.00
#
_symmetry.space_group_name_H-M   'P 1'
#
loop_
_entity.id
_entity.type
_entity.pdbx_description
1 polymer ?
#
loop_
_entity_poly.entity_id
_entity_poly.type
_entity_poly.pdbx_seq_one_letter_code
_entity_poly.pdbx_strand_id
1 'polypeptide(L)'
;MDAAGLGNSGGSATGVSLQLKAKNAATADELVTDTHRTITYTNTGSSASPLTSFEYEAQLVKTVKSGKVSAGSFATSASYTVAYK
;
A
#
# COMPACT_ATOMS: atom_id res chain seq x y z
N MET A 1 -7.26 -16.22 1.37
CA MET A 1 -6.77 -15.14 2.24
C MET A 1 -6.56 -13.97 1.32
N ASP A 2 -7.35 -12.91 1.48
CA ASP A 2 -7.14 -11.67 0.72
C ASP A 2 -5.78 -11.10 1.12
N ALA A 3 -4.84 -11.04 0.18
CA ALA A 3 -3.49 -10.60 0.46
C ALA A 3 -3.51 -9.11 0.82
N ALA A 4 -3.27 -8.82 2.09
CA ALA A 4 -3.29 -7.47 2.66
C ALA A 4 -2.07 -6.60 2.27
N GLY A 5 -1.39 -6.92 1.16
CA GLY A 5 -0.22 -6.14 0.75
C GLY A 5 0.60 -6.76 -0.37
N LEU A 6 1.62 -6.01 -0.78
CA LEU A 6 2.57 -6.40 -1.82
C LEU A 6 3.48 -7.52 -1.30
N GLY A 7 3.50 -8.64 -2.01
CA GLY A 7 4.34 -9.79 -1.68
C GLY A 7 5.85 -9.52 -1.86
N ASN A 8 6.68 -10.34 -1.21
CA ASN A 8 8.12 -10.35 -1.44
C ASN A 8 8.40 -10.89 -2.85
N SER A 9 8.98 -10.08 -3.74
CA SER A 9 9.28 -10.47 -5.12
C SER A 9 10.78 -10.60 -5.41
N GLY A 10 11.64 -10.13 -4.51
CA GLY A 10 13.10 -10.08 -4.74
C GLY A 10 13.98 -10.52 -3.57
N GLY A 11 13.41 -11.15 -2.53
CA GLY A 11 14.15 -11.55 -1.34
C GLY A 11 13.81 -12.95 -0.81
N SER A 12 14.48 -13.34 0.27
CA SER A 12 14.35 -14.68 0.89
C SER A 12 13.42 -14.74 2.10
N ALA A 13 12.97 -13.60 2.64
CA ALA A 13 12.01 -13.57 3.75
C ALA A 13 10.66 -14.17 3.34
N THR A 14 10.08 -15.00 4.19
CA THR A 14 8.75 -15.59 3.98
C THR A 14 7.80 -15.31 5.15
N GLY A 15 6.50 -15.31 4.85
CA GLY A 15 5.45 -15.08 5.85
C GLY A 15 5.22 -13.60 6.21
N VAL A 16 5.66 -12.69 5.33
CA VAL A 16 5.43 -11.24 5.42
C VAL A 16 4.97 -10.65 4.08
N SER A 17 4.26 -9.53 4.14
CA SER A 17 3.93 -8.67 2.98
C SER A 17 4.08 -7.21 3.36
N LEU A 18 4.24 -6.32 2.37
CA LEU A 18 4.22 -4.88 2.58
C LEU A 18 2.79 -4.35 2.43
N GLN A 19 2.20 -3.90 3.52
CA GLN A 19 0.94 -3.16 3.50
C GLN A 19 1.21 -1.69 3.18
N LEU A 20 0.44 -1.11 2.28
CA LEU A 20 0.47 0.31 1.95
C LEU A 20 -0.85 0.96 2.37
N LYS A 21 -0.76 2.11 3.02
CA LYS A 21 -1.91 2.86 3.55
C LYS A 21 -1.85 4.31 3.07
N ALA A 22 -2.87 4.76 2.37
CA ALA A 22 -3.02 6.15 1.95
C ALA A 22 -3.50 7.00 3.13
N LYS A 23 -2.69 7.97 3.55
CA LYS A 23 -2.91 8.78 4.75
C LYS A 23 -3.83 9.98 4.49
N ASN A 24 -3.79 10.51 3.27
CA ASN A 24 -4.55 11.70 2.85
C ASN A 24 -5.54 11.40 1.71
N ALA A 25 -5.98 10.14 1.59
CA ALA A 25 -7.06 9.77 0.68
C ALA A 25 -8.41 10.34 1.13
N ALA A 26 -9.39 10.30 0.23
CA ALA A 26 -10.77 10.70 0.51
C ALA A 26 -11.36 9.91 1.68
N THR A 27 -11.02 8.62 1.76
CA THR A 27 -11.22 7.79 2.94
C THR A 27 -9.94 7.81 3.75
N ALA A 28 -10.02 8.16 5.04
CA ALA A 28 -8.83 8.18 5.89
C ALA A 28 -8.25 6.76 6.05
N ASP A 29 -6.92 6.68 6.03
CA ASP A 29 -6.16 5.44 6.28
C ASP A 29 -6.54 4.27 5.36
N GLU A 30 -6.89 4.58 4.11
CA GLU A 30 -7.34 3.60 3.12
C GLU A 30 -6.20 2.65 2.71
N LEU A 31 -6.44 1.34 2.78
CA LEU A 31 -5.43 0.33 2.46
C LEU A 31 -5.41 0.01 0.96
N VAL A 32 -4.22 -0.07 0.39
CA VAL A 32 -4.01 -0.64 -0.93
C VAL A 32 -3.94 -2.16 -0.81
N THR A 33 -4.85 -2.86 -1.46
CA THR A 33 -4.90 -4.33 -1.47
C THR A 33 -4.95 -4.85 -2.90
N ASP A 34 -4.83 -6.16 -3.07
CA ASP A 34 -4.95 -6.76 -4.41
C ASP A 34 -6.32 -6.55 -5.05
N THR A 35 -7.37 -6.45 -4.24
CA THR A 35 -8.75 -6.21 -4.68
C THR A 35 -9.13 -4.73 -4.68
N HIS A 36 -8.31 -3.88 -4.05
CA HIS A 36 -8.55 -2.45 -3.90
C HIS A 36 -7.30 -1.65 -4.26
N ARG A 37 -7.13 -1.42 -5.57
CA ARG A 37 -5.94 -0.76 -6.16
C ARG A 37 -6.18 0.70 -6.56
N THR A 38 -7.43 1.16 -6.48
CA THR A 38 -7.80 2.52 -6.84
C THR A 38 -8.11 3.31 -5.58
N ILE A 39 -7.27 4.29 -5.29
CA ILE A 39 -7.45 5.20 -4.16
C ILE A 39 -8.00 6.52 -4.67
N THR A 40 -9.08 7.00 -4.08
CA THR A 40 -9.69 8.28 -4.44
C THR A 40 -9.14 9.37 -3.53
N TYR A 41 -8.83 10.53 -4.12
CA TYR A 41 -8.37 11.71 -3.39
C TYR A 41 -9.37 12.86 -3.56
N THR A 42 -9.57 13.65 -2.52
CA THR A 42 -10.39 14.87 -2.58
C THR A 42 -9.55 16.07 -3.00
N ASN A 43 -10.21 17.19 -3.30
CA ASN A 43 -9.58 18.46 -3.69
C ASN A 43 -8.70 18.41 -4.94
N THR A 44 -8.87 17.39 -5.78
CA THR A 44 -8.26 17.30 -7.11
C THR A 44 -8.90 18.34 -8.03
N GLY A 45 -8.38 19.57 -8.01
CA GLY A 45 -8.86 20.70 -8.84
C GLY A 45 -9.39 21.91 -8.07
N SER A 46 -9.37 21.90 -6.73
CA SER A 46 -9.69 23.11 -5.94
C SER A 46 -8.47 24.03 -5.85
N SER A 47 -8.55 25.23 -6.41
CA SER A 47 -7.48 26.24 -6.28
C SER A 47 -7.29 26.75 -4.85
N ALA A 48 -8.31 26.62 -4.00
CA ALA A 48 -8.25 27.08 -2.61
C ALA A 48 -7.48 26.13 -1.68
N SER A 49 -7.54 24.82 -1.97
CA SER A 49 -6.85 23.78 -1.19
C SER A 49 -6.36 22.66 -2.11
N PRO A 50 -5.39 22.91 -2.99
CA PRO A 50 -4.94 21.91 -3.95
C PRO A 50 -4.28 20.71 -3.26
N LEU A 51 -4.50 19.52 -3.80
CA LEU A 51 -3.73 18.33 -3.40
C LEU A 51 -2.29 18.47 -3.92
N THR A 52 -1.32 18.54 -3.02
CA THR A 52 0.10 18.76 -3.36
C THR A 52 0.96 17.50 -3.24
N SER A 53 0.53 16.51 -2.46
CA SER A 53 1.23 15.26 -2.21
C SER A 53 0.25 14.09 -2.10
N PHE A 54 0.73 12.89 -2.43
CA PHE A 54 0.06 11.64 -2.08
C PHE A 54 0.87 11.00 -0.95
N GLU A 55 0.27 10.91 0.24
CA GLU A 55 0.96 10.42 1.43
C GLU A 55 0.62 8.96 1.67
N TYR A 56 1.67 8.13 1.76
CA TYR A 56 1.54 6.71 2.04
C TYR A 56 2.41 6.28 3.22
N GLU A 57 1.86 5.44 4.06
CA GLU A 57 2.58 4.71 5.11
C GLU A 57 2.76 3.26 4.66
N ALA A 58 4.01 2.78 4.73
CA ALA A 58 4.37 1.42 4.36
C ALA A 58 4.72 0.62 5.63
N GLN A 59 4.09 -0.54 5.81
CA GLN A 59 4.30 -1.40 6.98
C GLN A 59 4.52 -2.84 6.54
N LEU A 60 5.58 -3.47 7.05
CA LEU A 60 5.76 -4.90 6.90
C LEU A 60 4.83 -5.64 7.87
N VAL A 61 3.93 -6.47 7.35
CA VAL A 61 2.93 -7.19 8.13
C VAL A 61 3.12 -8.69 8.00
N LYS A 62 2.81 -9.43 9.08
CA LYS A 62 2.85 -10.90 9.10
C LYS A 62 1.65 -11.46 8.34
N THR A 63 1.89 -12.37 7.39
CA THR A 63 0.84 -12.98 6.55
C THR A 63 0.48 -14.40 6.97
N VAL A 64 1.34 -15.07 7.75
CA VAL A 64 1.08 -16.44 8.21
C VAL A 64 0.18 -16.46 9.45
N LYS A 65 -1.00 -17.07 9.33
CA LYS A 65 -1.97 -17.23 10.42
C LYS A 65 -1.43 -18.10 11.55
N SER A 66 -0.72 -19.16 11.21
CA SER A 66 0.07 -20.01 12.11
C SER A 66 1.44 -20.28 11.47
N GLY A 67 2.49 -20.38 12.30
CA GLY A 67 3.87 -20.54 11.82
C GLY A 67 4.77 -19.32 12.07
N LYS A 68 6.05 -19.49 11.73
CA LYS A 68 7.10 -18.49 11.92
C LYS A 68 7.29 -17.69 10.63
N VAL A 69 7.52 -16.39 10.78
CA VAL A 69 8.16 -15.57 9.75
C VAL A 69 9.59 -16.08 9.60
N SER A 70 10.05 -16.29 8.37
CA SER A 70 11.45 -16.63 8.14
C SER A 70 12.27 -15.36 7.96
N ALA A 71 13.46 -15.34 8.56
CA ALA A 71 14.41 -14.26 8.36
C ALA A 71 14.95 -14.29 6.93
N GLY A 72 15.20 -13.11 6.37
CA GLY A 72 15.73 -12.96 5.02
C GLY A 72 15.56 -11.53 4.53
N SER A 73 16.03 -11.27 3.31
CA SER A 73 15.76 -10.00 2.64
C SER A 73 14.29 -9.93 2.22
N PHE A 74 13.71 -8.74 2.31
CA PHE A 74 12.43 -8.42 1.71
C PHE A 74 12.64 -7.32 0.68
N ALA A 75 12.23 -7.58 -0.56
CA ALA A 75 12.26 -6.60 -1.63
C ALA A 75 10.98 -6.73 -2.45
N THR A 76 10.31 -5.60 -2.67
CA THR A 76 9.11 -5.53 -3.48
C THR A 76 9.11 -4.21 -4.26
N SER A 77 8.38 -4.19 -5.36
CA SER A 77 8.22 -3.01 -6.21
C SER A 77 6.77 -2.90 -6.63
N ALA A 78 6.25 -1.67 -6.65
CA ALA A 78 4.95 -1.37 -7.22
C ALA A 78 5.06 -0.15 -8.13
N SER A 79 4.26 -0.16 -9.19
CA SER A 79 4.07 0.98 -10.08
C SER A 79 2.72 1.61 -9.77
N TYR A 80 2.63 2.92 -9.89
CA TYR A 80 1.38 3.66 -9.72
C TYR A 80 1.12 4.54 -10.95
N THR A 81 -0.17 4.80 -11.19
CA THR A 81 -0.63 5.74 -12.22
C THR A 81 -1.49 6.79 -11.55
N VAL A 82 -1.26 8.06 -11.88
CA VAL A 82 -2.11 9.17 -11.44
C VAL A 82 -3.00 9.56 -12.62
N ALA A 83 -4.31 9.37 -12.46
CA ALA A 83 -5.30 9.86 -13.40
C ALA A 83 -5.97 11.10 -12.82
N TYR A 84 -5.93 12.21 -13.56
CA TYR A 84 -6.60 13.46 -13.23
C TYR A 84 -7.54 13.85 -14.39
N LYS A 85 -8.61 14.59 -14.07
CA LYS A 85 -9.48 15.22 -15.06
C LYS A 85 -9.11 16.67 -15.22
#